data_AF-A0A257RV33-F1
#
_entry.id   AF-A0A257RV33-F1
#
_cell.length_a   1.000
_cell.length_b   1.000
_cell.length_c   1.000
_cell.angle_alpha   90.00
_cell.angle_beta   90.00
_cell.angle_gamma   90.00
#
_symmetry.space_group_name_H-M   'P 1'
#
loop_
_entity.id
_entity.type
_entity.pdbx_description
1 polymer ?
#
loop_
_entity_poly.entity_id
_entity_poly.type
_entity_poly.pdbx_seq_one_letter_code
_entity_poly.pdbx_strand_id
1 'polypeptide(L)'
;GFICQETTTDQCANPTELAPVLATVKKNVATILHGLRVTAHFKGQIVLVNYYSTNYSNALASAGSQAINQALDQGGAGFNVEIADGYAAFSQAAQYSAGNTCDAGLLTQLYTGSTMTGCGVHPSVGGQAILAQTVESVVHK
;
A
#
# COMPACT_ATOMS: atom_id res chain seq x y z
N GLY A 1 -2.25 11.79 -1.74
CA GLY A 1 -1.01 11.07 -1.39
C GLY A 1 -1.11 10.62 0.04
N PHE A 2 -0.04 10.68 0.83
CA PHE A 2 -0.19 10.65 2.30
C PHE A 2 -0.75 11.99 2.76
N ILE A 3 -1.62 11.99 3.79
CA ILE A 3 -2.25 13.22 4.30
C ILE A 3 -1.20 14.25 4.72
N CYS A 4 -0.07 13.83 5.32
CA CYS A 4 1.00 14.77 5.68
C CYS A 4 1.58 15.54 4.47
N GLN A 5 1.54 14.97 3.25
CA GLN A 5 1.99 15.68 2.04
C GLN A 5 1.08 16.86 1.70
N GLU A 6 -0.16 16.82 2.17
CA GLU A 6 -1.20 17.80 1.89
C GLU A 6 -1.40 18.76 3.07
N THR A 7 -1.07 18.34 4.30
CA THR A 7 -1.40 19.08 5.52
C THR A 7 -0.22 19.61 6.31
N THR A 8 1.02 19.14 6.06
CA THR A 8 2.22 19.63 6.78
C THR A 8 3.10 20.49 5.89
N THR A 9 3.78 21.46 6.49
CA THR A 9 4.65 22.40 5.77
C THR A 9 5.82 21.70 5.07
N ASP A 10 6.32 20.62 5.66
CA ASP A 10 7.45 19.84 5.16
C ASP A 10 7.02 18.65 4.29
N GLN A 11 5.71 18.43 4.10
CA GLN A 11 5.14 17.41 3.21
C GLN A 11 5.64 15.98 3.50
N CYS A 12 5.78 15.61 4.77
CA CYS A 12 6.41 14.37 5.25
C CYS A 12 7.93 14.26 4.98
N ALA A 13 8.65 15.34 4.70
CA ALA A 13 10.10 15.30 4.51
C ALA A 13 10.86 15.09 5.82
N ASN A 14 10.29 15.48 6.97
CA ASN A 14 10.95 15.28 8.26
C ASN A 14 10.74 13.84 8.78
N PRO A 15 11.83 13.08 8.99
CA PRO A 15 11.73 11.71 9.51
C PRO A 15 11.12 11.64 10.92
N THR A 16 11.10 12.75 11.67
CA THR A 16 10.47 12.83 12.99
C THR A 16 8.97 12.54 12.95
N GLU A 17 8.30 12.82 11.83
CA GLU A 17 6.87 12.53 11.66
C GLU A 17 6.63 11.10 11.17
N LEU A 18 7.44 10.63 10.22
CA LEU A 18 7.26 9.32 9.60
C LEU A 18 7.68 8.17 10.53
N ALA A 19 8.78 8.30 11.27
CA ALA A 19 9.31 7.20 12.08
C ALA A 19 8.32 6.70 13.16
N PRO A 20 7.60 7.55 13.93
CA PRO A 20 6.56 7.10 14.85
C PRO A 20 5.39 6.40 14.16
N VAL A 21 5.01 6.83 12.97
CA VAL A 21 3.97 6.19 12.16
C VAL A 21 4.41 4.78 11.76
N LEU A 22 5.63 4.62 11.23
CA LEU A 22 6.17 3.31 10.85
C LEU A 22 6.29 2.37 12.04
N ALA A 23 6.73 2.87 13.20
CA ALA A 23 6.76 2.08 14.44
C ALA A 23 5.35 1.62 14.86
N THR A 24 4.34 2.48 14.68
CA THR A 24 2.94 2.15 14.96
C THR A 24 2.40 1.10 13.98
N VAL A 25 2.67 1.24 12.67
CA VAL A 25 2.31 0.24 11.65
C VAL A 25 2.86 -1.13 12.02
N LYS A 26 4.18 -1.22 12.28
CA LYS A 26 4.84 -2.46 12.67
C LYS A 26 4.18 -3.09 13.91
N LYS A 27 3.97 -2.29 14.96
CA LYS A 27 3.35 -2.75 16.21
C LYS A 27 1.92 -3.25 15.98
N ASN A 28 1.14 -2.54 15.18
CA ASN A 28 -0.25 -2.91 14.90
C ASN A 28 -0.33 -4.20 14.10
N VAL A 29 0.49 -4.36 13.06
CA VAL A 29 0.56 -5.60 12.27
C VAL A 29 0.96 -6.79 13.16
N ALA A 30 2.00 -6.65 13.98
CA ALA A 30 2.41 -7.70 14.91
C ALA A 30 1.30 -8.05 15.92
N THR A 31 0.56 -7.05 16.40
CA THR A 31 -0.57 -7.24 17.33
C THR A 31 -1.71 -8.02 16.68
N ILE A 32 -2.09 -7.65 15.46
CA ILE A 32 -3.13 -8.34 14.68
C ILE A 32 -2.74 -9.79 14.45
N LEU A 33 -1.51 -10.03 14.00
CA LEU A 33 -1.03 -11.37 13.69
C LEU A 33 -0.85 -12.23 14.94
N HIS A 34 -0.44 -11.65 16.06
CA HIS A 34 -0.43 -12.35 17.35
C HIS A 34 -1.84 -12.78 17.75
N GLY A 35 -2.83 -11.88 17.62
CA GLY A 35 -4.23 -12.19 17.88
C GLY A 35 -4.73 -13.35 17.02
N LEU A 36 -4.40 -13.36 15.72
CA LEU A 36 -4.81 -14.42 14.81
C LEU A 36 -4.06 -15.74 15.07
N ARG A 37 -2.74 -15.73 15.08
CA ARG A 37 -1.89 -16.94 15.13
C ARG A 37 -1.80 -17.55 16.53
N VAL A 38 -1.61 -16.71 17.54
CA VAL A 38 -1.30 -17.16 18.91
C VAL A 38 -2.57 -17.25 19.74
N THR A 39 -3.40 -16.20 19.77
CA THR A 39 -4.60 -16.17 20.61
C THR A 39 -5.75 -16.98 20.03
N ALA A 40 -6.09 -16.76 18.76
CA ALA A 40 -7.20 -17.46 18.10
C ALA A 40 -6.78 -18.81 17.47
N HIS A 41 -5.49 -19.14 17.50
CA HIS A 41 -4.92 -20.34 16.89
C HIS A 41 -5.27 -20.54 15.40
N PHE A 42 -5.53 -19.47 14.66
CA PHE A 42 -5.86 -19.55 13.23
C PHE A 42 -4.71 -20.21 12.46
N LYS A 43 -5.02 -21.32 11.79
CA LYS A 43 -4.04 -22.13 11.03
C LYS A 43 -4.08 -21.89 9.52
N GLY A 44 -5.08 -21.16 9.03
CA GLY A 44 -5.19 -20.85 7.60
C GLY A 44 -4.08 -19.91 7.13
N GLN A 45 -3.93 -19.79 5.81
CA GLN A 45 -2.99 -18.85 5.22
C GLN A 45 -3.37 -17.40 5.58
N ILE A 46 -2.36 -16.57 5.84
CA ILE A 46 -2.53 -15.13 5.99
C ILE A 46 -1.64 -14.48 4.94
N VAL A 47 -2.21 -13.59 4.14
CA VAL A 47 -1.50 -12.78 3.15
C VAL A 47 -1.48 -11.34 3.63
N LEU A 48 -0.29 -10.76 3.77
CA LEU A 48 -0.15 -9.32 3.91
C LEU A 48 0.05 -8.72 2.52
N VAL A 49 -0.75 -7.71 2.19
CA VAL A 49 -0.68 -7.03 0.89
C VAL A 49 0.09 -5.74 1.07
N ASN A 50 1.19 -5.58 0.33
CA ASN A 50 1.95 -4.34 0.34
C ASN A 50 1.15 -3.20 -0.32
N TYR A 51 1.30 -2.00 0.23
CA TYR A 51 0.68 -0.77 -0.24
C TYR A 51 1.34 -0.27 -1.53
N TYR A 52 0.56 0.36 -2.42
CA TYR A 52 1.05 0.93 -3.68
C TYR A 52 1.37 2.43 -3.56
N SER A 53 1.96 3.03 -4.59
CA SER A 53 2.11 4.49 -4.71
C SER A 53 1.04 5.06 -5.63
N THR A 54 0.47 6.23 -5.28
CA THR A 54 -0.45 6.96 -6.16
C THR A 54 0.29 7.70 -7.28
N ASN A 55 1.61 7.86 -7.16
CA ASN A 55 2.46 8.37 -8.21
C ASN A 55 3.91 7.88 -8.01
N TYR A 56 4.35 6.98 -8.87
CA TYR A 56 5.70 6.42 -8.86
C TYR A 56 6.77 7.39 -9.38
N SER A 57 6.39 8.45 -10.08
CA SER A 57 7.31 9.53 -10.48
C SER A 57 7.59 10.52 -9.34
N ASN A 58 6.78 10.51 -8.27
CA ASN A 58 7.03 11.28 -7.07
C ASN A 58 7.87 10.45 -6.09
N ALA A 59 9.13 10.84 -5.91
CA ALA A 59 10.08 10.13 -5.06
C ALA A 59 9.63 10.07 -3.59
N LEU A 60 9.01 11.14 -3.07
CA LEU A 60 8.58 11.21 -1.67
C LEU A 60 7.37 10.30 -1.41
N ALA A 61 6.39 10.31 -2.33
CA ALA A 61 5.25 9.39 -2.25
C ALA A 61 5.71 7.92 -2.35
N SER A 62 6.62 7.64 -3.28
CA SER A 62 7.18 6.29 -3.48
C SER A 62 7.98 5.80 -2.27
N ALA A 63 8.86 6.64 -1.72
CA ALA A 63 9.64 6.31 -0.53
C ALA A 63 8.74 6.09 0.69
N GLY A 64 7.70 6.90 0.88
CA GLY A 64 6.73 6.72 1.95
C GLY A 64 5.99 5.38 1.86
N SER A 65 5.49 5.01 0.67
CA SER A 65 4.84 3.70 0.46
C SER A 65 5.79 2.53 0.72
N GLN A 66 7.03 2.61 0.23
CA GLN A 66 8.05 1.58 0.51
C GLN A 66 8.38 1.45 1.99
N ALA A 67 8.49 2.58 2.71
CA ALA A 67 8.78 2.56 4.15
C ALA A 67 7.63 1.93 4.95
N ILE A 68 6.37 2.20 4.58
CA ILE A 68 5.20 1.53 5.17
C ILE A 68 5.22 0.03 4.90
N ASN A 69 5.55 -0.38 3.66
CA ASN A 69 5.65 -1.79 3.31
C ASN A 69 6.72 -2.50 4.14
N GLN A 70 7.89 -1.89 4.29
CA GLN A 70 8.95 -2.43 5.14
C GLN A 70 8.50 -2.58 6.60
N ALA A 71 7.76 -1.60 7.15
CA ALA A 71 7.21 -1.70 8.49
C ALA A 71 6.15 -2.81 8.63
N LEU A 72 5.31 -2.99 7.60
CA LEU A 72 4.32 -4.05 7.52
C LEU A 72 4.98 -5.43 7.46
N ASP A 73 5.99 -5.62 6.61
CA ASP A 73 6.74 -6.87 6.49
C ASP A 73 7.46 -7.22 7.81
N GLN A 74 8.10 -6.23 8.45
CA GLN A 74 8.72 -6.40 9.76
C GLN A 74 7.72 -6.76 10.86
N GLY A 75 6.49 -6.26 10.79
CA GLY A 75 5.41 -6.65 11.70
C GLY A 75 4.91 -8.07 11.45
N GLY A 76 5.04 -8.55 10.20
CA GLY A 76 4.71 -9.90 9.76
C GLY A 76 5.73 -10.98 10.13
N ALA A 77 6.97 -10.58 10.38
CA ALA A 77 8.07 -11.50 10.64
C ALA A 77 7.77 -12.46 11.81
N GLY A 78 7.99 -13.76 11.58
CA GLY A 78 7.76 -14.82 12.57
C GLY A 78 6.33 -15.35 12.67
N PHE A 79 5.35 -14.78 11.95
CA PHE A 79 3.96 -15.22 11.98
C PHE A 79 3.53 -16.16 10.85
N ASN A 80 4.47 -16.61 10.00
CA ASN A 80 4.21 -17.45 8.85
C ASN A 80 3.09 -16.86 7.95
N VAL A 81 3.36 -15.65 7.46
CA VAL A 81 2.52 -14.92 6.51
C VAL A 81 3.18 -14.98 5.13
N GLU A 82 2.37 -14.93 4.08
CA GLU A 82 2.86 -14.63 2.74
C GLU A 82 2.76 -13.13 2.48
N ILE A 83 3.66 -12.61 1.64
CA ILE A 83 3.65 -11.21 1.22
C ILE A 83 3.22 -11.14 -0.24
N ALA A 84 2.09 -10.49 -0.49
CA ALA A 84 1.67 -10.10 -1.84
C ALA A 84 2.26 -8.71 -2.15
N ASP A 85 3.28 -8.67 -3.01
CA ASP A 85 3.96 -7.43 -3.41
C ASP A 85 3.10 -6.59 -4.37
N GLY A 86 2.08 -5.95 -3.80
CA GLY A 86 1.20 -5.02 -4.51
C GLY A 86 1.94 -3.77 -4.99
N TYR A 87 3.06 -3.40 -4.34
CA TYR A 87 3.84 -2.23 -4.71
C TYR A 87 4.52 -2.41 -6.08
N ALA A 88 5.23 -3.53 -6.27
CA ALA A 88 5.90 -3.84 -7.52
C ALA A 88 4.88 -4.07 -8.65
N ALA A 89 3.78 -4.77 -8.36
CA ALA A 89 2.71 -5.01 -9.34
C ALA A 89 2.08 -3.69 -9.84
N PHE A 90 1.75 -2.76 -8.93
CA PHE A 90 1.27 -1.44 -9.33
C PHE A 90 2.34 -0.60 -10.04
N SER A 91 3.60 -0.67 -9.61
CA SER A 91 4.71 0.03 -10.26
C SER A 91 4.82 -0.38 -11.72
N GLN A 92 4.81 -1.69 -11.98
CA GLN A 92 4.87 -2.25 -13.33
C GLN A 92 3.68 -1.79 -14.19
N ALA A 93 2.47 -1.82 -13.64
CA ALA A 93 1.28 -1.37 -14.36
C ALA A 93 1.30 0.15 -14.61
N ALA A 94 1.83 0.95 -13.68
CA ALA A 94 1.92 2.40 -13.82
C ALA A 94 3.00 2.87 -14.81
N GLN A 95 3.99 2.03 -15.15
CA GLN A 95 5.06 2.37 -16.10
C GLN A 95 4.52 2.78 -17.48
N TYR A 96 3.38 2.21 -17.91
CA TYR A 96 2.73 2.57 -19.17
C TYR A 96 2.22 4.02 -19.22
N SER A 97 2.15 4.68 -18.06
CA SER A 97 1.79 6.11 -17.93
C SER A 97 2.87 6.87 -17.16
N ALA A 98 4.15 6.57 -17.44
CA ALA A 98 5.32 7.24 -16.84
C ALA A 98 5.34 7.22 -15.30
N GLY A 99 4.70 6.23 -14.68
CA GLY A 99 4.58 6.10 -13.23
C GLY A 99 3.37 6.81 -12.61
N ASN A 100 2.55 7.51 -13.39
CA ASN A 100 1.32 8.10 -12.89
C ASN A 100 0.21 7.03 -12.80
N THR A 101 -0.10 6.60 -11.57
CA THR A 101 -1.09 5.56 -11.28
C THR A 101 -2.52 5.98 -11.67
N CYS A 102 -2.83 7.29 -11.67
CA CYS A 102 -4.12 7.81 -12.14
C CYS A 102 -4.25 7.67 -13.66
N ASP A 103 -3.24 8.15 -14.40
CA ASP A 103 -3.22 8.10 -15.87
C ASP A 103 -3.11 6.66 -16.39
N ALA A 104 -2.55 5.75 -15.59
CA ALA A 104 -2.55 4.32 -15.87
C ALA A 104 -3.92 3.66 -15.69
N GLY A 105 -4.94 4.42 -15.26
CA GLY A 105 -6.29 3.91 -15.02
C GLY A 105 -6.39 3.00 -13.80
N LEU A 106 -5.42 3.04 -12.90
CA LEU A 106 -5.35 2.16 -11.72
C LEU A 106 -6.01 2.75 -10.48
N LEU A 107 -6.36 4.04 -10.49
CA LEU A 107 -7.06 4.73 -9.39
C LEU A 107 -8.48 5.12 -9.77
N THR A 108 -9.37 5.23 -8.79
CA THR A 108 -10.74 5.73 -9.01
C THR A 108 -10.71 7.16 -9.54
N GLN A 109 -11.45 7.43 -10.61
CA GLN A 109 -11.61 8.78 -11.13
C GLN A 109 -12.62 9.55 -10.28
N LEU A 110 -12.31 10.81 -9.98
CA LEU A 110 -13.17 11.74 -9.26
C LEU A 110 -13.80 12.73 -10.24
N TYR A 111 -15.05 13.09 -9.96
CA TYR A 111 -15.85 13.94 -10.82
C TYR A 111 -16.47 15.09 -10.03
N THR A 112 -16.57 16.26 -10.64
CA THR A 112 -17.42 17.38 -10.19
C THR A 112 -18.45 17.67 -11.27
N GLY A 113 -19.71 17.32 -11.01
CA GLY A 113 -20.70 17.20 -12.07
C GLY A 113 -20.28 16.12 -13.07
N SER A 114 -20.24 16.46 -14.36
CA SER A 114 -19.80 15.55 -15.43
C SER A 114 -18.32 15.70 -15.82
N THR A 115 -17.57 16.56 -15.13
CA THR A 115 -16.15 16.83 -15.43
C THR A 115 -15.26 16.01 -14.51
N MET A 116 -14.34 15.23 -15.09
CA MET A 116 -13.28 14.54 -14.34
C MET A 116 -12.31 15.57 -13.77
N THR A 117 -12.08 15.54 -12.46
CA THR A 117 -11.23 16.51 -11.75
C THR A 117 -9.92 15.92 -11.23
N GLY A 118 -9.76 14.60 -11.32
CA GLY A 118 -8.54 13.89 -10.93
C GLY A 118 -8.84 12.45 -10.54
N CYS A 119 -7.93 11.83 -9.81
CA CYS A 119 -8.16 10.53 -9.19
C CYS A 119 -8.12 10.60 -7.66
N GLY A 120 -8.85 9.68 -7.02
CA GLY A 120 -8.73 9.41 -5.61
C GLY A 120 -7.49 8.58 -5.31
N VAL A 121 -7.33 8.20 -4.05
CA VAL A 121 -6.23 7.32 -3.63
C VAL A 121 -6.57 5.83 -3.73
N HIS A 122 -7.84 5.49 -3.96
CA HIS A 122 -8.33 4.10 -3.98
C HIS A 122 -8.16 3.46 -5.35
N PRO A 123 -7.99 2.12 -5.43
CA PRO A 123 -7.87 1.43 -6.70
C PRO A 123 -9.16 1.53 -7.53
N SER A 124 -9.01 1.71 -8.85
CA SER A 124 -10.09 1.46 -9.80
C SER A 124 -10.40 -0.05 -9.89
N VAL A 125 -11.35 -0.45 -10.73
CA VAL A 125 -11.55 -1.87 -11.08
C VAL A 125 -10.27 -2.48 -11.66
N GLY A 126 -9.53 -1.73 -12.49
CA GLY A 126 -8.24 -2.17 -13.04
C GLY A 126 -7.18 -2.32 -11.95
N GLY A 127 -7.07 -1.35 -11.04
CA GLY A 127 -6.15 -1.43 -9.90
C GLY A 127 -6.50 -2.58 -8.94
N GLN A 128 -7.78 -2.78 -8.64
CA GLN A 128 -8.26 -3.91 -7.85
C GLN A 128 -7.88 -5.24 -8.49
N ALA A 129 -8.04 -5.38 -9.81
CA ALA A 129 -7.69 -6.62 -10.52
C ALA A 129 -6.19 -6.94 -10.40
N ILE A 130 -5.32 -5.93 -10.44
CA ILE A 130 -3.89 -6.11 -10.20
C ILE A 130 -3.64 -6.61 -8.76
N LEU A 131 -4.20 -5.96 -7.74
CA LEU A 131 -4.02 -6.41 -6.35
C LEU A 131 -4.56 -7.82 -6.12
N ALA A 132 -5.71 -8.16 -6.71
CA ALA A 132 -6.30 -9.48 -6.61
C ALA A 132 -5.37 -10.54 -7.21
N GLN A 133 -4.83 -10.30 -8.41
CA GLN A 133 -3.85 -11.20 -9.03
C GLN A 133 -2.58 -11.35 -8.19
N THR A 134 -2.07 -10.26 -7.60
CA THR A 134 -0.92 -10.32 -6.68
C THR A 134 -1.23 -11.22 -5.49
N VAL A 135 -2.41 -11.10 -4.88
CA VAL A 135 -2.84 -11.97 -3.77
C VAL A 135 -2.96 -13.42 -4.24
N GLU A 136 -3.65 -13.67 -5.35
CA GLU A 136 -3.82 -15.02 -5.91
C GLU A 136 -2.49 -15.69 -6.24
N SER A 137 -1.45 -14.93 -6.60
CA SER A 137 -0.13 -15.46 -6.93
C SER A 137 0.61 -16.09 -5.73
N VAL A 138 0.23 -15.71 -4.51
CA VAL A 138 0.83 -16.24 -3.27
C VAL A 138 -0.12 -17.13 -2.48
N VAL A 139 -1.40 -17.19 -2.84
CA VAL A 139 -2.37 -18.08 -2.19
C VAL A 139 -2.11 -19.52 -2.63
N HIS A 140 -1.95 -20.41 -1.66
CA HIS A 140 -1.84 -21.85 -1.93
C HIS A 140 -3.21 -22.41 -2.28
N LYS A 141 -3.28 -23.18 -3.36
CA LYS A 141 -4.49 -23.88 -3.81
C LYS A 141 -4.59 -25.27 -3.19
#